data_AF-A0AAD1SQB6-F1
#
_entry.id   AF-A0AAD1SQB6-F1
#
_cell.length_a   1.000
_cell.length_b   1.000
_cell.length_c   1.000
_cell.angle_alpha   90.00
_cell.angle_beta   90.00
_cell.angle_gamma   90.00
#
_symmetry.space_group_name_H-M   'P 1'
#
loop_
_entity.id
_entity.type
_entity.pdbx_description
1 polymer ?
#
loop_
_entity_poly.entity_id
_entity_poly.type
_entity_poly.pdbx_seq_one_letter_code
_entity_poly.pdbx_strand_id
1 'polypeptide(L)'
;MVDNGFVHIKNPHLDMLSEDILYHFDLGTKTHDLPSMFGDVKFVCVGGSPNRMRSFALFIHNELGLDGDGNNIVDICAGTDRYSMYKVGPVLSISHGMGIPSISIMLHELIKLLHHAKCRDVTLIRIGTSGGIGIEPGTVVITDIAVDAFFRPQFEQTILDKVVVRNTQLHQELAKDLLECSREISSFPTIIGHTMCTYDFYEGQGRLDGALCSFSKML
;
A
#
# COMPACT_ATOMS: atom_id res chain seq x y z
N MET A 1 -4.82 -28.38 1.27
CA MET A 1 -4.92 -27.61 2.53
C MET A 1 -6.12 -26.70 2.38
N VAL A 2 -7.05 -26.71 3.33
CA VAL A 2 -8.20 -25.80 3.29
C VAL A 2 -7.65 -24.40 3.52
N ASP A 3 -7.81 -23.51 2.56
CA ASP A 3 -7.51 -22.09 2.73
C ASP A 3 -8.42 -21.55 3.84
N ASN A 4 -7.81 -21.17 4.96
CA ASN A 4 -8.53 -20.72 6.15
C ASN A 4 -8.55 -19.19 6.27
N GLY A 5 -8.13 -18.49 5.19
CA GLY A 5 -8.21 -17.04 5.03
C GLY A 5 -7.18 -16.25 5.83
N PHE A 6 -6.34 -16.90 6.66
CA PHE A 6 -5.38 -16.18 7.49
C PHE A 6 -4.28 -15.51 6.67
N VAL A 7 -3.79 -14.37 7.16
CA VAL A 7 -2.59 -13.75 6.60
C VAL A 7 -1.38 -14.64 6.85
N HIS A 8 -0.80 -15.14 5.76
CA HIS A 8 0.36 -16.04 5.78
C HIS A 8 1.66 -15.31 5.51
N ILE A 9 2.72 -15.73 6.21
CA ILE A 9 4.09 -15.24 6.01
C ILE A 9 5.00 -16.37 5.52
N LYS A 10 6.06 -16.02 4.79
CA LYS A 10 7.07 -16.97 4.29
C LYS A 10 8.41 -16.72 4.97
N ASN A 11 8.43 -16.79 6.30
CA ASN A 11 9.65 -16.67 7.10
C ASN A 11 9.59 -17.62 8.31
N PRO A 12 10.24 -18.79 8.26
CA PRO A 12 10.22 -19.75 9.37
C PRO A 12 10.97 -19.25 10.60
N HIS A 13 11.81 -18.22 10.47
CA HIS A 13 12.55 -17.66 11.60
C HIS A 13 11.67 -16.84 12.54
N LEU A 14 10.48 -16.40 12.10
CA LEU A 14 9.59 -15.60 12.93
C LEU A 14 9.06 -16.39 14.14
N ASP A 15 8.77 -17.68 13.96
CA ASP A 15 8.27 -18.57 15.02
C ASP A 15 9.31 -18.81 16.13
N MET A 16 10.59 -18.55 15.85
CA MET A 16 11.68 -18.70 16.82
C MET A 16 11.93 -17.43 17.65
N LEU A 17 11.30 -16.31 17.30
CA LEU A 17 11.48 -15.07 18.02
C LEU A 17 10.68 -15.09 19.33
N SER A 18 11.35 -14.78 20.44
CA SER A 18 10.64 -14.53 21.70
C SER A 18 9.79 -13.24 21.64
N GLU A 19 10.12 -12.34 20.72
CA GLU A 19 9.48 -11.06 20.49
C GLU A 19 9.80 -10.57 19.09
N ASP A 20 8.80 -10.00 18.44
CA ASP A 20 8.96 -9.34 17.16
C ASP A 20 8.68 -7.85 17.31
N ILE A 21 9.66 -7.03 16.98
CA ILE A 21 9.59 -5.57 17.03
C ILE A 21 9.32 -5.06 15.60
N LEU A 22 8.20 -4.36 15.44
CA LEU A 22 7.83 -3.64 14.24
C LEU A 22 8.39 -2.21 14.36
N TYR A 23 9.71 -2.11 14.15
CA TYR A 23 10.50 -0.95 14.52
C TYR A 23 10.01 0.35 13.87
N HIS A 24 9.60 0.30 12.61
CA HIS A 24 9.16 1.50 11.89
C HIS A 24 7.73 1.92 12.21
N PHE A 25 6.97 1.08 12.91
CA PHE A 25 5.67 1.41 13.47
C PHE A 25 5.69 1.71 14.98
N ASP A 26 6.82 1.51 15.66
CA ASP A 26 6.93 1.57 17.13
C ASP A 26 5.95 0.60 17.83
N LEU A 27 5.76 -0.58 17.24
CA LEU A 27 4.92 -1.64 17.78
C LEU A 27 5.74 -2.90 18.07
N GLY A 28 5.23 -3.77 18.94
CA GLY A 28 5.91 -5.01 19.28
C GLY A 28 4.98 -6.02 19.93
N THR A 29 5.27 -7.31 19.73
CA THR A 29 4.39 -8.40 20.19
C THR A 29 4.35 -8.56 21.72
N LYS A 30 5.32 -8.01 22.46
CA LYS A 30 5.27 -7.98 23.94
C LYS A 30 4.75 -6.67 24.50
N THR A 31 4.83 -5.58 23.73
CA THR A 31 4.42 -4.25 24.17
C THR A 31 2.96 -3.95 23.82
N HIS A 32 2.39 -4.68 22.86
CA HIS A 32 1.05 -4.45 22.33
C HIS A 32 0.28 -5.76 22.15
N ASP A 33 -1.01 -5.74 22.50
CA ASP A 33 -1.94 -6.83 22.20
C ASP A 33 -2.45 -6.69 20.75
N LEU A 34 -1.62 -7.12 19.79
CA LEU A 34 -1.92 -7.00 18.36
C LEU A 34 -3.24 -7.69 17.94
N PRO A 35 -3.58 -8.90 18.44
CA PRO A 35 -4.90 -9.49 18.21
C PRO A 35 -6.06 -8.60 18.63
N SER A 36 -6.02 -8.03 19.84
CA SER A 36 -7.09 -7.15 20.31
C SER A 36 -7.13 -5.82 19.55
N MET A 37 -5.97 -5.30 19.11
CA MET A 37 -5.89 -4.02 18.41
C MET A 37 -6.30 -4.11 16.93
N PHE A 38 -6.00 -5.22 16.25
CA PHE A 38 -6.09 -5.31 14.78
C PHE A 38 -6.82 -6.55 14.24
N GLY A 39 -7.24 -7.49 15.09
CA GLY A 39 -7.82 -8.76 14.63
C GLY A 39 -9.11 -8.64 13.80
N ASP A 40 -9.79 -7.49 13.87
CA ASP A 40 -11.00 -7.15 13.12
C ASP A 40 -10.71 -6.45 11.77
N VAL A 41 -9.45 -6.15 11.44
CA VAL A 41 -9.08 -5.48 10.19
C VAL A 41 -9.44 -6.35 8.98
N LYS A 42 -10.13 -5.74 8.02
CA LYS A 42 -10.54 -6.34 6.73
C LYS A 42 -10.03 -5.57 5.52
N PHE A 43 -9.84 -4.26 5.65
CA PHE A 43 -9.35 -3.42 4.57
C PHE A 43 -8.13 -2.66 5.02
N VAL A 44 -7.07 -2.69 4.22
CA VAL A 44 -5.87 -1.88 4.44
C VAL A 44 -5.67 -0.97 3.24
N CYS A 45 -5.78 0.34 3.46
CA CYS A 45 -5.53 1.36 2.46
C CYS A 45 -4.17 2.01 2.73
N VAL A 46 -3.29 2.04 1.73
CA VAL A 46 -1.94 2.60 1.86
C VAL A 46 -1.68 3.69 0.85
N GLY A 47 -0.95 4.74 1.23
CA GLY A 47 -0.61 5.84 0.33
C GLY A 47 0.63 6.63 0.78
N GLY A 48 1.18 7.48 -0.08
CA GLY A 48 2.51 8.05 0.17
C GLY A 48 2.55 9.11 1.27
N SER A 49 1.52 9.96 1.36
CA SER A 49 1.50 11.12 2.25
C SER A 49 0.76 10.82 3.56
N PRO A 50 1.38 11.04 4.74
CA PRO A 50 0.71 10.92 6.03
C PRO A 50 -0.58 11.72 6.13
N ASN A 51 -0.55 13.00 5.72
CA ASN A 51 -1.72 13.87 5.72
C ASN A 51 -2.87 13.30 4.87
N ARG A 52 -2.56 12.74 3.70
CA ARG A 52 -3.58 12.13 2.83
C ARG A 52 -4.20 10.89 3.47
N MET A 53 -3.39 10.07 4.14
CA MET A 53 -3.88 8.87 4.82
C MET A 53 -4.69 9.20 6.08
N ARG A 54 -4.36 10.30 6.77
CA ARG A 54 -5.20 10.85 7.85
C ARG A 54 -6.55 11.34 7.31
N SER A 55 -6.53 12.13 6.24
CA SER A 55 -7.76 12.61 5.60
C SER A 55 -8.62 11.45 5.08
N PHE A 56 -8.00 10.41 4.53
CA PHE A 56 -8.70 9.19 4.12
C PHE A 56 -9.36 8.49 5.31
N ALA A 57 -8.66 8.33 6.44
CA ALA A 57 -9.23 7.72 7.64
C ALA A 57 -10.46 8.51 8.15
N LEU A 58 -10.36 9.85 8.21
CA LEU A 58 -11.49 10.72 8.58
C LEU A 58 -12.66 10.61 7.60
N PHE A 59 -12.37 10.54 6.30
CA PHE A 59 -13.39 10.33 5.27
C PHE A 59 -14.13 8.99 5.50
N ILE A 60 -13.38 7.89 5.66
CA ILE A 60 -13.96 6.56 5.90
C ILE A 60 -14.75 6.48 7.21
N HIS A 61 -14.31 7.18 8.26
CA HIS A 61 -15.07 7.26 9.51
C HIS A 61 -16.49 7.78 9.28
N ASN A 62 -16.60 8.84 8.49
CA ASN A 62 -17.89 9.44 8.14
C ASN A 62 -18.71 8.53 7.22
N GLU A 63 -18.08 7.94 6.19
CA GLU A 63 -18.77 7.04 5.24
C GLU A 63 -19.32 5.78 5.92
N LEU A 64 -18.64 5.28 6.96
CA LEU A 64 -19.11 4.15 7.75
C LEU A 64 -20.13 4.54 8.82
N GLY A 65 -20.43 5.83 8.98
CA GLY A 65 -21.37 6.33 9.99
C GLY A 65 -20.96 6.01 11.43
N LEU A 66 -19.66 5.97 11.73
CA LEU A 66 -19.17 5.65 13.06
C LEU A 66 -19.40 6.83 14.02
N ASP A 67 -19.66 6.51 15.29
CA ASP A 67 -19.96 7.52 16.31
C ASP A 67 -18.79 8.50 16.54
N GLY A 68 -19.14 9.76 16.80
CA GLY A 68 -18.19 10.85 17.04
C GLY A 68 -17.73 11.56 15.77
N ASP A 69 -16.96 12.64 15.94
CA ASP A 69 -16.52 13.55 14.87
C ASP A 69 -15.13 13.21 14.30
N GLY A 70 -14.64 11.99 14.55
CA GLY A 70 -13.30 11.56 14.15
C GLY A 70 -12.14 12.20 14.92
N ASN A 71 -12.40 13.05 15.94
CA ASN A 71 -11.34 13.61 16.78
C ASN A 71 -10.55 12.56 17.57
N ASN A 72 -11.14 11.37 17.76
CA ASN A 72 -10.50 10.24 18.42
C ASN A 72 -9.61 9.41 17.48
N ILE A 73 -9.54 9.75 16.18
CA ILE A 73 -8.63 9.08 15.23
C ILE A 73 -7.22 9.60 15.50
N VAL A 74 -6.47 8.82 16.27
CA VAL A 74 -5.08 9.08 16.64
C VAL A 74 -4.11 8.32 15.74
N ASP A 75 -2.91 8.87 15.58
CA ASP A 75 -1.82 8.16 14.92
C ASP A 75 -1.31 7.05 15.86
N ILE A 76 -1.48 5.80 15.46
CA ILE A 76 -1.05 4.63 16.22
C ILE A 76 0.48 4.55 16.27
N CYS A 77 1.16 5.12 15.27
CA CYS A 77 2.62 5.14 15.18
C CYS A 77 3.22 6.42 15.80
N ALA A 78 2.52 7.14 16.68
CA ALA A 78 2.95 8.44 17.19
C ALA A 78 4.32 8.45 17.92
N GLY A 79 4.85 7.29 18.31
CA GLY A 79 6.20 7.17 18.89
C GLY A 79 7.34 7.20 17.86
N THR A 80 7.02 7.23 16.56
CA THR A 80 7.98 7.28 15.45
C THR A 80 7.53 8.29 14.38
N ASP A 81 8.47 8.73 13.54
CA ASP A 81 8.23 9.65 12.42
C ASP A 81 8.29 8.97 11.04
N ARG A 82 8.45 7.63 11.02
CA ARG A 82 8.66 6.86 9.79
C ARG A 82 7.39 6.68 8.97
N TYR A 83 6.29 6.35 9.63
CA TYR A 83 4.98 6.16 9.02
C TYR A 83 3.88 6.58 10.00
N SER A 84 2.77 7.07 9.49
CA SER A 84 1.52 7.25 10.23
C SER A 84 0.54 6.13 9.95
N MET A 85 -0.19 5.71 10.98
CA MET A 85 -1.19 4.65 10.92
C MET A 85 -2.46 5.06 11.67
N TYR A 86 -3.62 4.88 11.03
CA TYR A 86 -4.93 5.21 11.61
C TYR A 86 -5.86 4.01 11.43
N LYS A 87 -6.61 3.66 12.47
CA LYS A 87 -7.62 2.59 12.43
C LYS A 87 -9.01 3.17 12.63
N VAL A 88 -9.95 2.77 11.77
CA VAL A 88 -11.34 3.21 11.79
C VAL A 88 -12.23 2.01 11.46
N GLY A 89 -12.91 1.48 12.48
CA GLY A 89 -13.65 0.21 12.36
C GLY A 89 -12.73 -0.91 11.81
N PRO A 90 -13.14 -1.64 10.75
CA PRO A 90 -12.33 -2.69 10.13
C PRO A 90 -11.32 -2.16 9.09
N VAL A 91 -11.13 -0.85 8.97
CA VAL A 91 -10.24 -0.22 7.99
C VAL A 91 -8.98 0.31 8.65
N LEU A 92 -7.83 -0.05 8.08
CA LEU A 92 -6.51 0.45 8.47
C LEU A 92 -5.97 1.35 7.36
N SER A 93 -5.54 2.56 7.71
CA SER A 93 -5.01 3.58 6.79
C SER A 93 -3.56 3.88 7.13
N ILE A 94 -2.62 3.65 6.20
CA ILE A 94 -1.17 3.70 6.50
C ILE A 94 -0.42 4.51 5.45
N SER A 95 0.44 5.43 5.91
CA SER A 95 1.36 6.13 5.02
C SER A 95 2.59 5.26 4.70
N HIS A 96 3.16 5.38 3.50
CA HIS A 96 4.32 4.56 3.09
C HIS A 96 5.46 5.36 2.45
N GLY A 97 5.43 6.69 2.49
CA GLY A 97 6.45 7.54 1.86
C GLY A 97 6.54 7.36 0.33
N MET A 98 7.75 7.51 -0.22
CA MET A 98 8.01 7.44 -1.67
C MET A 98 9.07 6.39 -2.01
N GLY A 99 8.87 5.72 -3.15
CA GLY A 99 9.81 4.74 -3.69
C GLY A 99 9.65 3.33 -3.11
N ILE A 100 10.17 2.36 -3.87
CA ILE A 100 10.11 0.94 -3.53
C ILE A 100 10.71 0.62 -2.15
N PRO A 101 11.88 1.16 -1.75
CA PRO A 101 12.44 0.84 -0.43
C PRO A 101 11.51 1.24 0.72
N SER A 102 10.88 2.41 0.63
CA SER A 102 10.00 2.92 1.69
C SER A 102 8.71 2.09 1.81
N ILE A 103 8.03 1.77 0.70
CA ILE A 103 6.83 0.92 0.79
C ILE A 103 7.16 -0.53 1.16
N SER A 104 8.32 -1.05 0.79
CA SER A 104 8.74 -2.42 1.13
C SER A 104 8.89 -2.61 2.64
N ILE A 105 9.53 -1.67 3.34
CA ILE A 105 9.65 -1.69 4.81
C ILE A 105 8.26 -1.72 5.46
N MET A 106 7.39 -0.78 5.06
CA MET A 106 6.02 -0.67 5.55
C MET A 106 5.24 -1.99 5.33
N LEU A 107 5.31 -2.57 4.12
CA LEU A 107 4.62 -3.82 3.80
C LEU A 107 5.14 -4.99 4.62
N HIS A 108 6.45 -5.08 4.85
CA HIS A 108 7.02 -6.15 5.67
C HIS A 108 6.49 -6.10 7.11
N GLU A 109 6.47 -4.94 7.74
CA GLU A 109 5.96 -4.81 9.10
C GLU A 109 4.44 -4.95 9.17
N LEU A 110 3.71 -4.42 8.18
CA LEU A 110 2.26 -4.55 8.08
C LEU A 110 1.83 -6.01 7.95
N ILE A 111 2.46 -6.79 7.06
CA ILE A 111 2.07 -8.18 6.85
C ILE A 111 2.36 -9.01 8.11
N LYS A 112 3.46 -8.74 8.82
CA LYS A 112 3.73 -9.34 10.13
C LYS A 112 2.70 -8.93 11.19
N LEU A 113 2.33 -7.64 11.24
CA LEU A 113 1.29 -7.13 12.13
C LEU A 113 -0.03 -7.88 11.94
N LEU A 114 -0.52 -7.97 10.70
CA LEU A 114 -1.77 -8.68 10.38
C LEU A 114 -1.69 -10.18 10.69
N HIS A 115 -0.52 -10.78 10.48
CA HIS A 115 -0.26 -12.18 10.83
C HIS A 115 -0.31 -12.41 12.35
N HIS A 116 0.36 -11.57 13.14
CA HIS A 116 0.36 -11.63 14.60
C HIS A 116 -1.03 -11.36 15.16
N ALA A 117 -1.76 -10.42 14.57
CA ALA A 117 -3.14 -10.08 14.92
C ALA A 117 -4.17 -11.13 14.49
N LYS A 118 -3.75 -12.19 13.79
CA LYS A 118 -4.62 -13.28 13.34
C LYS A 118 -5.74 -12.81 12.39
N CYS A 119 -5.48 -11.74 11.63
CA CYS A 119 -6.40 -11.24 10.61
C CYS A 119 -6.66 -12.29 9.53
N ARG A 120 -7.85 -12.22 8.93
CA ARG A 120 -8.29 -13.10 7.84
C ARG A 120 -8.96 -12.31 6.73
N ASP A 121 -8.82 -12.79 5.50
CA ASP A 121 -9.51 -12.27 4.32
C ASP A 121 -9.33 -10.75 4.18
N VAL A 122 -8.06 -10.32 4.26
CA VAL A 122 -7.70 -8.89 4.23
C VAL A 122 -7.48 -8.44 2.79
N THR A 123 -8.16 -7.36 2.40
CA THR A 123 -7.96 -6.68 1.12
C THR A 123 -7.02 -5.49 1.31
N LEU A 124 -5.93 -5.45 0.55
CA LEU A 124 -4.96 -4.34 0.58
C LEU A 124 -5.03 -3.52 -0.71
N ILE A 125 -5.22 -2.21 -0.57
CA ILE A 125 -5.39 -1.27 -1.69
C ILE A 125 -4.39 -0.13 -1.54
N ARG A 126 -3.62 0.14 -2.59
CA ARG A 126 -2.79 1.35 -2.67
C ARG A 126 -3.60 2.47 -3.31
N ILE A 127 -3.66 3.63 -2.65
CA ILE A 127 -4.19 4.88 -3.20
C ILE A 127 -3.03 5.88 -3.40
N GLY A 128 -2.87 6.35 -4.64
CA GLY A 128 -1.67 7.09 -5.03
C GLY A 128 -1.92 8.12 -6.11
N THR A 129 -0.83 8.72 -6.59
CA THR A 129 -0.78 9.65 -7.71
C THR A 129 0.19 9.12 -8.75
N SER A 130 -0.05 9.40 -10.02
CA SER A 130 0.78 8.97 -11.14
C SER A 130 0.77 10.00 -12.27
N GLY A 131 1.72 9.88 -13.20
CA GLY A 131 1.66 10.55 -14.49
C GLY A 131 0.88 9.68 -15.48
N GLY A 132 -0.13 10.25 -16.14
CA GLY A 132 -0.89 9.57 -17.19
C GLY A 132 -0.19 9.64 -18.54
N ILE A 133 -0.30 8.57 -19.34
CA ILE A 133 0.19 8.53 -20.73
C ILE A 133 -1.02 8.37 -21.65
N GLY A 134 -1.28 9.37 -22.50
CA GLY A 134 -2.39 9.33 -23.45
C GLY A 134 -3.78 9.39 -22.80
N ILE A 135 -3.89 9.91 -21.57
CA ILE A 135 -5.14 10.05 -20.83
C ILE A 135 -5.27 11.45 -20.22
N GLU A 136 -6.50 11.90 -20.00
CA GLU A 136 -6.79 13.22 -19.45
C GLU A 136 -6.36 13.36 -17.98
N PRO A 137 -5.82 14.52 -17.56
CA PRO A 137 -5.55 14.79 -16.15
C PRO A 137 -6.78 14.59 -15.26
N GLY A 138 -6.61 13.91 -14.12
CA GLY A 138 -7.71 13.57 -13.22
C GLY A 138 -8.34 12.21 -13.49
N THR A 139 -7.98 11.51 -14.57
CA THR A 139 -8.36 10.12 -14.80
C THR A 139 -7.76 9.21 -13.72
N VAL A 140 -8.59 8.34 -13.12
CA VAL A 140 -8.16 7.30 -12.18
C VAL A 140 -7.82 6.03 -12.95
N VAL A 141 -6.64 5.46 -12.68
CA VAL A 141 -6.21 4.18 -13.26
C VAL A 141 -6.25 3.12 -12.17
N ILE A 142 -7.04 2.08 -12.38
CA ILE A 142 -7.04 0.84 -11.59
C ILE A 142 -6.00 -0.09 -12.22
N THR A 143 -4.93 -0.35 -11.49
CA THR A 143 -3.85 -1.22 -11.98
C THR A 143 -4.31 -2.68 -11.98
N ASP A 144 -4.22 -3.36 -13.13
CA ASP A 144 -4.35 -4.81 -13.25
C ASP A 144 -2.99 -5.53 -13.16
N ILE A 145 -1.94 -4.89 -13.70
CA ILE A 145 -0.56 -5.36 -13.74
C ILE A 145 0.38 -4.19 -13.49
N ALA A 146 1.26 -4.33 -12.49
CA ALA A 146 2.40 -3.43 -12.36
C ALA A 146 3.55 -3.94 -13.25
N VAL A 147 4.19 -3.07 -14.03
CA VAL A 147 5.29 -3.45 -14.93
C VAL A 147 6.57 -2.69 -14.58
N ASP A 148 7.72 -3.27 -14.93
CA ASP A 148 9.02 -2.59 -14.83
C ASP A 148 9.23 -1.58 -15.96
N ALA A 149 10.39 -0.90 -15.96
CA ALA A 149 10.76 0.08 -16.99
C ALA A 149 10.91 -0.50 -18.42
N PHE A 150 10.91 -1.83 -18.56
CA PHE A 150 10.90 -2.54 -19.83
C PHE A 150 9.50 -3.09 -20.18
N PHE A 151 8.47 -2.68 -19.45
CA PHE A 151 7.08 -3.13 -19.58
C PHE A 151 6.86 -4.62 -19.32
N ARG A 152 7.74 -5.24 -18.53
CA ARG A 152 7.61 -6.65 -18.13
C ARG A 152 6.85 -6.74 -16.81
N PRO A 153 5.95 -7.71 -16.62
CA PRO A 153 5.18 -7.90 -15.38
C PRO A 153 6.03 -8.56 -14.28
N GLN A 154 7.08 -7.87 -13.84
CA GLN A 154 8.02 -8.42 -12.87
C GLN A 154 8.59 -7.37 -11.92
N PHE A 155 8.99 -7.84 -10.74
CA PHE A 155 9.72 -7.08 -9.74
C PHE A 155 11.05 -7.78 -9.44
N GLU A 156 12.16 -7.06 -9.62
CA GLU A 156 13.52 -7.56 -9.38
C GLU A 156 14.04 -7.06 -8.02
N GLN A 157 14.64 -7.96 -7.25
CA GLN A 157 15.27 -7.66 -5.97
C GLN A 157 16.57 -8.46 -5.81
N THR A 158 17.64 -7.80 -5.39
CA THR A 158 18.88 -8.48 -5.00
C THR A 158 18.77 -9.02 -3.57
N ILE A 159 19.00 -10.32 -3.39
CA ILE A 159 19.00 -11.01 -2.10
C ILE A 159 20.32 -11.77 -1.95
N LEU A 160 21.16 -11.31 -1.02
CA LEU A 160 22.46 -11.94 -0.68
C LEU A 160 23.37 -12.19 -1.89
N ASP A 161 23.37 -11.31 -2.91
CA ASP A 161 24.09 -11.41 -4.21
C ASP A 161 23.29 -11.97 -5.40
N LYS A 162 22.08 -12.50 -5.17
CA LYS A 162 21.25 -13.09 -6.23
C LYS A 162 20.13 -12.18 -6.64
N VAL A 163 19.94 -12.00 -7.95
CA VAL A 163 18.74 -11.37 -8.48
C VAL A 163 17.58 -12.35 -8.37
N VAL A 164 16.54 -11.96 -7.64
CA VAL A 164 15.29 -12.70 -7.50
C VAL A 164 14.18 -11.90 -8.19
N VAL A 165 13.45 -12.58 -9.07
CA VAL A 165 12.36 -11.99 -9.86
C VAL A 165 11.02 -12.53 -9.36
N ARG A 166 10.03 -11.66 -9.19
CA ARG A 166 8.66 -12.01 -8.76
C ARG A 166 7.62 -11.43 -9.71
N ASN A 167 6.53 -12.16 -9.97
CA ASN A 167 5.39 -11.69 -10.76
C ASN A 167 4.63 -10.56 -10.04
N THR A 168 4.01 -9.67 -10.80
CA THR A 168 3.37 -8.44 -10.31
C THR A 168 1.93 -8.26 -10.79
N GLN A 169 1.27 -9.36 -11.18
CA GLN A 169 -0.17 -9.36 -11.47
C GLN A 169 -0.97 -9.08 -10.20
N LEU A 170 -1.99 -8.23 -10.33
CA LEU A 170 -2.93 -7.91 -9.27
C LEU A 170 -4.23 -8.71 -9.40
N HIS A 171 -5.06 -8.67 -8.35
CA HIS A 171 -6.31 -9.43 -8.29
C HIS A 171 -7.34 -8.91 -9.30
N GLN A 172 -7.60 -9.68 -10.35
CA GLN A 172 -8.38 -9.24 -11.51
C GLN A 172 -9.84 -8.94 -11.19
N GLU A 173 -10.48 -9.76 -10.36
CA GLU A 173 -11.88 -9.51 -9.97
C GLU A 173 -12.00 -8.25 -9.10
N LEU A 174 -11.00 -7.97 -8.25
CA LEU A 174 -11.01 -6.76 -7.43
C LEU A 174 -10.86 -5.51 -8.30
N ALA A 175 -10.08 -5.57 -9.37
CA ALA A 175 -9.97 -4.48 -10.34
C ALA A 175 -11.32 -4.21 -11.04
N LYS A 176 -12.08 -5.26 -11.38
CA LYS A 176 -13.43 -5.13 -11.96
C LYS A 176 -14.43 -4.57 -10.96
N ASP A 177 -14.40 -5.06 -9.72
CA ASP A 177 -15.28 -4.57 -8.64
C ASP A 177 -15.06 -3.07 -8.39
N LEU A 178 -13.79 -2.64 -8.32
CA LEU A 178 -13.43 -1.23 -8.19
C LEU A 178 -13.90 -0.38 -9.39
N LEU A 179 -13.81 -0.93 -10.61
CA LEU A 179 -14.31 -0.25 -11.81
C LEU A 179 -15.83 -0.11 -11.77
N GLU A 180 -16.55 -1.11 -11.25
CA GLU A 180 -18.00 -1.03 -11.07
C GLU A 180 -18.37 0.03 -10.02
N CYS A 181 -17.72 0.04 -8.85
CA CYS A 181 -17.91 1.09 -7.85
C CYS A 181 -17.68 2.50 -8.43
N SER A 182 -16.70 2.66 -9.33
CA SER A 182 -16.48 3.95 -9.99
C SER A 182 -17.64 4.40 -10.86
N ARG A 183 -18.41 3.49 -11.46
CA ARG A 183 -19.55 3.84 -12.32
C ARG A 183 -20.70 4.44 -11.52
N GLU A 184 -20.83 4.07 -10.26
CA GLU A 184 -21.85 4.61 -9.35
C GLU A 184 -21.53 6.05 -8.92
N ILE A 185 -20.25 6.43 -8.84
CA ILE A 185 -19.81 7.78 -8.46
C ILE A 185 -19.87 8.73 -9.68
N SER A 186 -19.40 8.27 -10.84
CA SER A 186 -19.46 8.97 -12.15
C SER A 186 -18.87 10.40 -12.23
N SER A 187 -18.12 10.86 -11.23
CA SER A 187 -17.58 12.23 -11.17
C SER A 187 -16.19 12.40 -11.81
N PHE A 188 -15.51 11.30 -12.14
CA PHE A 188 -14.21 11.28 -12.80
C PHE A 188 -14.08 10.06 -13.73
N PRO A 189 -13.30 10.16 -14.82
CA PRO A 189 -13.02 9.00 -15.67
C PRO A 189 -12.19 7.96 -14.90
N THR A 190 -12.55 6.69 -15.04
CA THR A 190 -11.81 5.57 -14.47
C THR A 190 -11.60 4.49 -15.50
N ILE A 191 -10.37 3.98 -15.59
CA ILE A 191 -9.99 2.92 -16.51
C ILE A 191 -9.19 1.83 -15.78
N ILE A 192 -9.19 0.62 -16.32
CA ILE A 192 -8.22 -0.42 -15.94
C ILE A 192 -7.04 -0.33 -16.90
N GLY A 193 -5.82 -0.39 -16.38
CA GLY A 193 -4.63 -0.39 -17.22
C GLY A 193 -3.34 -0.72 -16.48
N HIS A 194 -2.30 -1.05 -17.24
CA HIS A 194 -0.99 -1.36 -16.68
C HIS A 194 -0.33 -0.11 -16.10
N THR A 195 0.45 -0.29 -15.04
CA THR A 195 1.15 0.82 -14.39
C THR A 195 2.64 0.52 -14.31
N MET A 196 3.45 1.35 -14.98
CA MET A 196 4.91 1.26 -14.89
C MET A 196 5.39 1.80 -13.54
N CYS A 197 6.26 1.04 -12.87
CA CYS A 197 6.91 1.46 -11.63
C CYS A 197 8.40 1.77 -11.89
N THR A 198 8.86 2.93 -11.44
CA THR A 198 10.24 3.40 -11.63
C THR A 198 10.94 3.60 -10.29
N TYR A 199 12.27 3.50 -10.29
CA TYR A 199 13.10 3.75 -9.11
C TYR A 199 13.45 5.23 -8.90
N ASP A 200 13.29 6.04 -9.95
CA ASP A 200 13.55 7.48 -9.95
C ASP A 200 12.36 8.22 -10.56
N PHE A 201 12.10 9.43 -10.07
CA PHE A 201 10.99 10.27 -10.52
C PHE A 201 11.35 11.10 -11.76
N TYR A 202 12.62 11.43 -11.97
CA TYR A 202 13.06 12.31 -13.05
C TYR A 202 13.51 11.53 -14.28
N GLU A 203 14.80 11.18 -14.38
CA GLU A 203 15.34 10.41 -15.51
C GLU A 203 14.64 9.06 -15.66
N GLY A 204 14.29 8.41 -14.53
CA GLY A 204 13.56 7.15 -14.52
C GLY A 204 12.15 7.23 -15.15
N GLN A 205 11.56 8.42 -15.22
CA GLN A 205 10.27 8.67 -15.88
C GLN A 205 10.42 9.49 -17.18
N GLY A 206 11.65 9.68 -17.67
CA GLY A 206 11.90 10.46 -18.89
C GLY A 206 11.58 11.95 -18.77
N ARG A 207 11.62 12.52 -17.56
CA ARG A 207 11.36 13.94 -17.34
C ARG A 207 12.56 14.80 -17.77
N LEU A 208 12.28 16.00 -18.27
CA LEU A 208 13.28 16.98 -18.73
C LEU A 208 13.58 18.08 -17.71
N ASP A 209 12.94 18.05 -16.54
CA ASP A 209 13.00 19.07 -15.49
C ASP A 209 13.75 18.59 -14.23
N GLY A 210 14.57 17.56 -14.38
CA GLY A 210 15.46 17.06 -13.34
C GLY A 210 16.77 17.84 -13.23
N ALA A 211 17.50 17.62 -12.13
CA ALA A 211 18.86 18.13 -11.98
C ALA A 211 19.86 17.46 -12.94
N LEU A 212 19.56 16.25 -13.40
CA LEU A 212 20.30 15.48 -14.39
C LEU A 212 19.34 15.12 -15.54
N CYS A 213 19.82 15.24 -16.78
CA CYS A 213 19.06 14.85 -17.97
C CYS A 213 20.04 14.51 -19.09
N SER A 214 20.10 13.23 -19.46
CA SER A 214 21.01 12.67 -20.46
C SER A 214 20.34 12.39 -21.83
N PHE A 215 19.11 12.85 -22.02
CA PHE A 215 18.30 12.64 -23.22
C PHE A 215 17.59 13.93 -23.67
N SER A 216 17.10 13.95 -24.91
CA SER A 216 16.32 15.05 -25.46
C SER A 216 14.83 14.70 -25.55
N LYS A 217 13.98 15.72 -25.73
CA LYS A 217 12.61 15.49 -26.23
C LYS A 217 12.71 14.74 -27.57
N MET A 218 11.90 13.69 -27.75
CA MET A 218 11.74 13.10 -29.09
C MET A 218 10.94 14.07 -29.96
N LEU A 219 11.47 14.36 -31.16
CA LEU A 219 10.86 15.24 -32.16
C LEU A 219 9.64 14.59 -32.82
#